data_AF-A0A1T4ZKG4-F1
#
_entry.id   AF-A0A1T4ZKG4-F1
#
_cell.length_a   1.000
_cell.length_b   1.000
_cell.length_c   1.000
_cell.angle_alpha   90.00
_cell.angle_beta   90.00
_cell.angle_gamma   90.00
#
_symmetry.space_group_name_H-M   'P 1'
#
loop_
_entity.id
_entity.type
_entity.pdbx_description
1 polymer ?
#
loop_
_entity_poly.entity_id
_entity_poly.type
_entity_poly.pdbx_seq_one_letter_code
_entity_poly.pdbx_strand_id
1 'polypeptide(L)'
;MTQLKKFAEEPEVSYGKNKMITIGGIPMPISMMPNGEYRWSMRQASKAVGFNEGWLSETLRAKGNALHRLKGYGFKGDYESQQEQGFIESYLISTEDFMAVIMYAVLVGERRPAISLMAAAMQETLERRADHAFGVVRDEDEYIQKFEYRNASIMLNIDLRAAIGEWIENNQSSIQEYTKEYSIRGGARGIYASALGKIYQFLFGKYKKEINKHLDIADYKTPKDHVHVNQLQRITQIEDLAAKYIRRKGMNPIEAIASAADALMIEPEEPKLGDRITRQDVHRVLDAKKALSANNNNKNKKKK
;
A
#
# COMPACT_ATOMS: atom_id res chain seq x y z
N MET A 1 -52.15 -12.53 -43.94
CA MET A 1 -50.68 -12.67 -43.90
C MET A 1 -50.16 -11.69 -42.87
N THR A 2 -49.91 -12.16 -41.65
CA THR A 2 -49.42 -11.33 -40.55
C THR A 2 -48.04 -11.88 -40.20
N GLN A 3 -46.98 -11.15 -40.57
CA GLN A 3 -45.61 -11.56 -40.28
C GLN A 3 -45.34 -11.42 -38.78
N LEU A 4 -45.08 -12.55 -38.13
CA LEU A 4 -44.48 -12.61 -36.80
C LEU A 4 -43.06 -12.03 -36.87
N LYS A 5 -42.86 -10.85 -36.29
CA LYS A 5 -41.53 -10.36 -35.95
C LYS A 5 -40.93 -11.32 -34.94
N LYS A 6 -39.91 -12.08 -35.36
CA LYS A 6 -38.96 -12.72 -34.44
C LYS A 6 -38.35 -11.62 -33.58
N PHE A 7 -38.73 -11.56 -32.31
CA PHE A 7 -37.92 -10.90 -31.30
C PHE A 7 -36.57 -11.62 -31.31
N ALA A 8 -35.52 -10.88 -31.64
CA ALA A 8 -34.16 -11.34 -31.40
C ALA A 8 -34.05 -11.62 -29.89
N GLU A 9 -33.66 -12.84 -29.55
CA GLU A 9 -33.16 -13.15 -28.22
C GLU A 9 -32.01 -12.17 -27.95
N GLU A 10 -32.23 -11.23 -27.03
CA GLU A 10 -31.13 -10.48 -26.43
C GLU A 10 -30.21 -11.52 -25.80
N PRO A 11 -28.89 -11.52 -26.10
CA PRO A 11 -27.99 -12.41 -25.40
C PRO A 11 -28.04 -12.01 -23.92
N GLU A 12 -28.53 -12.91 -23.07
CA GLU A 12 -28.27 -12.86 -21.64
C GLU A 12 -26.75 -12.92 -21.45
N VAL A 13 -26.11 -11.75 -21.47
CA VAL A 13 -24.74 -11.62 -21.00
C VAL A 13 -24.83 -11.85 -19.51
N SER A 14 -24.60 -13.09 -19.10
CA SER A 14 -24.39 -13.49 -17.71
C SER A 14 -23.19 -12.71 -17.19
N TYR A 15 -23.43 -11.50 -16.68
CA TYR A 15 -22.38 -10.65 -16.14
C TYR A 15 -21.70 -11.37 -14.99
N GLY A 16 -20.37 -11.31 -15.03
CA GLY A 16 -19.49 -11.90 -14.04
C GLY A 16 -19.83 -11.54 -12.61
N LYS A 17 -19.33 -12.33 -11.65
CA LYS A 17 -19.44 -11.97 -10.23
C LYS A 17 -18.65 -10.68 -9.99
N ASN A 18 -19.32 -9.64 -9.53
CA ASN A 18 -18.69 -8.38 -9.16
C ASN A 18 -18.27 -8.40 -7.68
N LYS A 19 -17.08 -7.90 -7.41
CA LYS A 19 -16.59 -7.67 -6.05
C LYS A 19 -15.92 -6.30 -5.97
N MET A 20 -15.93 -5.73 -4.78
CA MET A 20 -15.09 -4.58 -4.46
C MET A 20 -13.86 -5.10 -3.75
N ILE A 21 -12.68 -4.71 -4.22
CA ILE A 21 -11.43 -4.91 -3.51
C ILE A 21 -10.77 -3.55 -3.23
N THR A 22 -9.84 -3.50 -2.30
CA THR A 22 -9.05 -2.29 -2.06
C THR A 22 -7.67 -2.50 -2.68
N ILE A 23 -7.20 -1.50 -3.43
CA ILE A 23 -5.83 -1.45 -3.94
C ILE A 23 -5.28 -0.07 -3.64
N GLY A 24 -4.30 -0.01 -2.73
CA GLY A 24 -3.61 1.22 -2.38
C GLY A 24 -4.54 2.30 -1.80
N GLY A 25 -5.50 1.88 -0.97
CA GLY A 25 -6.53 2.70 -0.34
C GLY A 25 -7.67 3.07 -1.28
N ILE A 26 -7.66 2.61 -2.54
CA ILE A 26 -8.69 2.93 -3.53
C ILE A 26 -9.62 1.72 -3.70
N PRO A 27 -10.94 1.90 -3.48
CA PRO A 27 -11.91 0.85 -3.74
C PRO A 27 -12.03 0.62 -5.25
N MET A 28 -11.66 -0.58 -5.69
CA MET A 28 -11.62 -1.02 -7.07
C MET A 28 -12.72 -2.08 -7.30
N PRO A 29 -13.72 -1.80 -8.15
CA PRO A 29 -14.62 -2.84 -8.63
C PRO A 29 -13.83 -3.76 -9.57
N ILE A 30 -13.96 -5.06 -9.31
CA ILE A 30 -13.41 -6.14 -10.12
C ILE A 30 -14.55 -7.08 -10.55
N SER A 31 -14.56 -7.42 -11.83
CA SER A 31 -15.59 -8.28 -12.43
C SER A 31 -14.91 -9.56 -12.91
N MET A 32 -15.40 -10.72 -12.46
CA MET A 32 -14.92 -12.03 -12.89
C MET A 32 -15.78 -12.55 -14.04
N MET A 33 -15.26 -12.50 -15.26
CA MET A 33 -15.92 -12.94 -16.49
C MET A 33 -16.25 -14.45 -16.46
N PRO A 34 -17.21 -14.93 -17.27
CA PRO A 34 -17.57 -16.36 -17.31
C PRO A 34 -16.41 -17.31 -17.66
N ASN A 35 -15.41 -16.81 -18.38
CA ASN A 35 -14.17 -17.53 -18.71
C ASN A 35 -13.13 -17.54 -17.58
N GLY A 36 -13.41 -16.92 -16.43
CA GLY A 36 -12.50 -16.78 -15.29
C GLY A 36 -11.53 -15.59 -15.38
N GLU A 37 -11.60 -14.77 -16.43
CA GLU A 37 -10.80 -13.56 -16.56
C GLU A 37 -11.28 -12.49 -15.55
N TYR A 38 -10.34 -11.83 -14.88
CA TYR A 38 -10.64 -10.65 -14.08
C TYR A 38 -10.48 -9.36 -14.88
N ARG A 39 -11.49 -8.51 -14.82
CA ARG A 39 -11.50 -7.19 -15.45
C ARG A 39 -11.74 -6.05 -14.46
N TRP A 40 -11.18 -4.90 -14.79
CA TRP A 40 -11.00 -3.75 -13.92
C TRP A 40 -11.66 -2.51 -14.50
N SER A 41 -12.37 -1.74 -13.68
CA SER A 41 -12.91 -0.45 -14.12
C SER A 41 -11.80 0.49 -14.59
N MET A 42 -11.89 0.97 -15.84
CA MET A 42 -10.95 1.93 -16.42
C MET A 42 -10.85 3.23 -15.61
N ARG A 43 -11.98 3.69 -15.05
CA ARG A 43 -12.02 4.93 -14.25
C ARG A 43 -11.23 4.76 -12.97
N GLN A 44 -11.49 3.69 -12.24
CA GLN A 44 -10.80 3.42 -10.98
C GLN A 44 -9.34 3.03 -11.22
N ALA A 45 -9.04 2.30 -12.30
CA ALA A 45 -7.67 2.00 -12.72
C ALA A 45 -6.87 3.28 -12.99
N SER A 46 -7.44 4.26 -13.69
CA SER A 46 -6.80 5.57 -13.94
C SER A 46 -6.52 6.32 -12.64
N LYS A 47 -7.49 6.30 -11.71
CA LYS A 47 -7.36 6.92 -10.40
C LYS A 47 -6.31 6.23 -9.53
N ALA A 48 -6.27 4.90 -9.54
CA ALA A 48 -5.31 4.08 -8.79
C ALA A 48 -3.86 4.41 -9.12
N VAL A 49 -3.59 4.74 -10.39
CA VAL A 49 -2.24 5.09 -10.85
C VAL A 49 -1.96 6.60 -10.79
N GLY A 50 -2.86 7.42 -10.25
CA GLY A 50 -2.64 8.85 -10.05
C GLY A 50 -2.98 9.75 -11.25
N PHE A 51 -3.81 9.29 -12.17
CA PHE A 51 -4.43 10.13 -13.20
C PHE A 51 -5.87 10.51 -12.82
N ASN A 52 -6.50 11.39 -13.61
CA ASN A 52 -7.93 11.66 -13.47
C ASN A 52 -8.77 10.46 -13.96
N GLU A 53 -10.04 10.38 -13.56
CA GLU A 53 -10.90 9.23 -13.86
C GLU A 53 -11.16 9.03 -15.37
N GLY A 54 -11.10 10.10 -16.16
CA GLY A 54 -11.33 10.08 -17.60
C GLY A 54 -10.08 9.79 -18.44
N TRP A 55 -8.90 9.75 -17.82
CA TRP A 55 -7.63 9.81 -18.54
C TRP A 55 -7.46 8.68 -19.55
N LEU A 56 -7.77 7.45 -19.15
CA LEU A 56 -7.61 6.30 -20.04
C LEU A 56 -8.61 6.36 -21.20
N SER A 57 -9.87 6.73 -20.92
CA SER A 57 -10.91 6.91 -21.95
C SER A 57 -10.53 8.01 -22.95
N GLU A 58 -10.02 9.14 -22.45
CA GLU A 58 -9.52 10.24 -23.28
C GLU A 58 -8.30 9.81 -24.12
N THR A 59 -7.41 9.02 -23.54
CA THR A 59 -6.23 8.48 -24.22
C THR A 59 -6.61 7.55 -25.37
N LEU A 60 -7.60 6.65 -25.14
CA LEU A 60 -8.15 5.79 -26.19
C LEU A 60 -8.81 6.61 -27.31
N ARG A 61 -9.59 7.63 -26.95
CA ARG A 61 -10.29 8.50 -27.91
C ARG A 61 -9.32 9.34 -28.74
N ALA A 62 -8.33 9.94 -28.10
CA ALA A 62 -7.38 10.84 -28.74
C ALA A 62 -6.42 10.10 -29.69
N LYS A 63 -6.20 8.78 -29.47
CA LYS A 63 -5.27 7.94 -30.26
C LYS A 63 -3.88 8.56 -30.42
N GLY A 64 -3.44 9.33 -29.43
CA GLY A 64 -2.19 10.10 -29.47
C GLY A 64 -0.98 9.32 -28.99
N ASN A 65 0.11 10.05 -28.74
CA ASN A 65 1.40 9.51 -28.29
C ASN A 65 1.29 8.69 -26.98
N ALA A 66 0.38 9.06 -26.07
CA ALA A 66 0.13 8.31 -24.84
C ALA A 66 -0.36 6.88 -25.14
N LEU A 67 -1.28 6.71 -26.08
CA LEU A 67 -1.76 5.38 -26.49
C LEU A 67 -0.64 4.57 -27.18
N HIS A 68 0.18 5.22 -28.02
CA HIS A 68 1.31 4.56 -28.66
C HIS A 68 2.31 4.02 -27.61
N ARG A 69 2.62 4.82 -26.58
CA ARG A 69 3.50 4.38 -25.48
C ARG A 69 2.86 3.28 -24.62
N LEU A 70 1.56 3.36 -24.33
CA LEU A 70 0.84 2.28 -23.63
C LEU A 70 0.95 0.95 -24.39
N LYS A 71 0.78 0.97 -25.72
CA LYS A 71 0.96 -0.22 -26.56
C LYS A 71 2.39 -0.77 -26.48
N GLY A 72 3.39 0.09 -26.32
CA GLY A 72 4.77 -0.31 -26.04
C GLY A 72 4.95 -1.11 -24.75
N TYR A 73 4.03 -0.98 -23.78
CA TYR A 73 3.99 -1.76 -22.54
C TYR A 73 3.01 -2.95 -22.59
N GLY A 74 2.52 -3.30 -23.79
CA GLY A 74 1.64 -4.45 -23.98
C GLY A 74 0.14 -4.15 -23.89
N PHE A 75 -0.25 -2.88 -23.81
CA PHE A 75 -1.67 -2.49 -23.80
C PHE A 75 -2.37 -2.85 -25.11
N LYS A 76 -3.42 -3.67 -25.04
CA LYS A 76 -4.24 -4.12 -26.17
C LYS A 76 -5.36 -3.14 -26.46
N GLY A 77 -6.00 -2.61 -25.42
CA GLY A 77 -7.12 -1.69 -25.53
C GLY A 77 -8.46 -2.38 -25.76
N ASP A 78 -8.56 -3.64 -25.35
CA ASP A 78 -9.80 -4.40 -25.36
C ASP A 78 -10.58 -4.06 -24.10
N TYR A 79 -11.78 -3.50 -24.27
CA TYR A 79 -12.65 -3.14 -23.15
C TYR A 79 -14.06 -3.67 -23.35
N GLU A 80 -14.73 -3.94 -22.23
CA GLU A 80 -16.13 -4.35 -22.20
C GLU A 80 -16.98 -3.33 -21.47
N SER A 81 -18.18 -3.07 -21.98
CA SER A 81 -19.17 -2.26 -21.28
C SER A 81 -19.91 -3.12 -20.25
N GLN A 82 -19.97 -2.60 -19.03
CA GLN A 82 -20.80 -3.13 -17.96
C GLN A 82 -21.77 -2.04 -17.51
N GLN A 83 -23.07 -2.34 -17.59
CA GLN A 83 -24.09 -1.51 -16.96
C GLN A 83 -24.01 -1.71 -15.45
N GLU A 84 -23.66 -0.65 -14.72
CA GLU A 84 -23.85 -0.62 -13.28
C GLU A 84 -25.32 -0.31 -12.94
N GLN A 85 -25.76 -0.57 -11.71
CA GLN A 85 -27.07 -0.11 -11.24
C GLN A 85 -27.07 1.41 -11.16
N GLY A 86 -27.56 2.06 -12.23
CA GLY A 86 -27.52 3.50 -12.44
C GLY A 86 -26.96 3.81 -13.83
N PHE A 87 -27.39 4.90 -14.45
CA PHE A 87 -27.15 5.27 -15.86
C PHE A 87 -25.68 5.45 -16.30
N ILE A 88 -24.70 4.98 -15.52
CA ILE A 88 -23.27 5.11 -15.81
C ILE A 88 -22.77 3.78 -16.39
N GLU A 89 -22.51 3.76 -17.69
CA GLU A 89 -21.72 2.68 -18.30
C GLU A 89 -20.30 2.72 -17.72
N SER A 90 -19.88 1.59 -17.16
CA SER A 90 -18.50 1.38 -16.75
C SER A 90 -17.79 0.58 -17.85
N TYR A 91 -16.58 1.01 -18.22
CA TYR A 91 -15.73 0.26 -19.12
C TYR A 91 -14.70 -0.52 -18.33
N LEU A 92 -14.58 -1.81 -18.64
CA LEU A 92 -13.68 -2.73 -17.97
C LEU A 92 -12.51 -3.10 -18.88
N ILE A 93 -11.30 -3.10 -18.35
CA ILE A 93 -10.07 -3.55 -19.02
C ILE A 93 -9.53 -4.83 -18.39
N SER A 94 -8.77 -5.60 -19.15
CA SER A 94 -8.10 -6.79 -18.64
C SER A 94 -7.04 -6.45 -17.57
N THR A 95 -6.63 -7.46 -16.80
CA THR A 95 -5.50 -7.33 -15.87
C THR A 95 -4.21 -6.94 -16.60
N GLU A 96 -3.99 -7.47 -17.81
CA GLU A 96 -2.81 -7.14 -18.63
C GLU A 96 -2.81 -5.65 -19.03
N ASP A 97 -3.95 -5.14 -19.47
CA ASP A 97 -4.10 -3.73 -19.84
C ASP A 97 -3.95 -2.83 -18.62
N PHE A 98 -4.46 -3.23 -17.46
CA PHE A 98 -4.23 -2.50 -16.22
C PHE A 98 -2.73 -2.46 -15.84
N MET A 99 -2.01 -3.58 -15.99
CA MET A 99 -0.57 -3.62 -15.78
C MET A 99 0.18 -2.68 -16.74
N ALA A 100 -0.21 -2.63 -18.02
CA ALA A 100 0.38 -1.69 -18.98
C ALA A 100 0.14 -0.22 -18.58
N VAL A 101 -1.05 0.09 -18.03
CA VAL A 101 -1.37 1.41 -17.47
C VAL A 101 -0.49 1.74 -16.26
N ILE A 102 -0.26 0.79 -15.35
CA ILE A 102 0.66 0.96 -14.21
C ILE A 102 2.08 1.24 -14.73
N MET A 103 2.58 0.42 -15.66
CA MET A 103 3.92 0.58 -16.25
C MET A 103 4.11 1.94 -16.92
N TYR A 104 3.12 2.39 -17.69
CA TYR A 104 3.13 3.72 -18.29
C TYR A 104 3.15 4.82 -17.22
N ALA A 105 2.29 4.72 -16.21
CA ALA A 105 2.21 5.70 -15.14
C ALA A 105 3.51 5.80 -14.33
N VAL A 106 4.24 4.68 -14.16
CA VAL A 106 5.55 4.63 -13.51
C VAL A 106 6.65 5.23 -14.39
N LEU A 107 6.81 4.72 -15.62
CA LEU A 107 7.99 5.00 -16.45
C LEU A 107 7.89 6.28 -17.27
N VAL A 108 6.67 6.72 -17.56
CA VAL A 108 6.40 7.91 -18.39
C VAL A 108 5.70 8.99 -17.58
N GLY A 109 4.71 8.60 -16.79
CA GLY A 109 3.94 9.54 -15.98
C GLY A 109 4.63 9.96 -14.67
N GLU A 110 5.66 9.23 -14.24
CA GLU A 110 6.34 9.37 -12.94
C GLU A 110 5.36 9.53 -11.77
N ARG A 111 4.22 8.85 -11.86
CA ARG A 111 3.12 8.99 -10.90
C ARG A 111 3.45 8.25 -9.62
N ARG A 112 3.55 9.00 -8.52
CA ARG A 112 3.83 8.46 -7.19
C ARG A 112 2.85 7.33 -6.78
N PRO A 113 1.52 7.43 -7.02
CA PRO A 113 0.61 6.32 -6.74
C PRO A 113 0.95 5.05 -7.50
N ALA A 114 1.30 5.15 -8.79
CA ALA A 114 1.69 4.01 -9.61
C ALA A 114 3.00 3.37 -9.15
N ILE A 115 4.01 4.19 -8.80
CA ILE A 115 5.30 3.72 -8.29
C ILE A 115 5.11 2.94 -6.99
N SER A 116 4.32 3.51 -6.08
CA SER A 116 3.99 2.88 -4.81
C SER A 116 3.25 1.56 -4.99
N LEU A 117 2.22 1.57 -5.85
CA LEU A 117 1.42 0.40 -6.17
C LEU A 117 2.29 -0.73 -6.73
N MET A 118 3.14 -0.41 -7.71
CA MET A 118 4.03 -1.38 -8.35
C MET A 118 5.06 -1.95 -7.35
N ALA A 119 5.66 -1.10 -6.51
CA ALA A 119 6.63 -1.53 -5.51
C ALA A 119 5.99 -2.42 -4.43
N ALA A 120 4.81 -2.05 -3.92
CA ALA A 120 4.06 -2.84 -2.94
C ALA A 120 3.66 -4.21 -3.50
N ALA A 121 3.15 -4.25 -4.74
CA ALA A 121 2.75 -5.48 -5.42
C ALA A 121 3.96 -6.41 -5.66
N MET A 122 5.09 -5.84 -6.12
CA MET A 122 6.30 -6.60 -6.37
C MET A 122 6.87 -7.18 -5.08
N GLN A 123 6.92 -6.37 -4.02
CA GLN A 123 7.39 -6.84 -2.72
C GLN A 123 6.49 -7.95 -2.15
N GLU A 124 5.17 -7.80 -2.21
CA GLU A 124 4.26 -8.87 -1.80
C GLU A 124 4.52 -10.16 -2.60
N THR A 125 4.62 -10.06 -3.93
CA THR A 125 4.82 -11.22 -4.80
C THR A 125 6.13 -11.96 -4.47
N LEU A 126 7.21 -11.22 -4.23
CA LEU A 126 8.51 -11.80 -3.85
C LEU A 126 8.46 -12.41 -2.44
N GLU A 127 7.80 -11.75 -1.49
CA GLU A 127 7.66 -12.28 -0.13
C GLU A 127 6.79 -13.53 -0.10
N ARG A 128 5.66 -13.58 -0.80
CA ARG A 128 4.83 -14.80 -0.93
C ARG A 128 5.66 -16.00 -1.40
N ARG A 129 6.55 -15.79 -2.38
CA ARG A 129 7.47 -16.83 -2.88
C ARG A 129 8.48 -17.26 -1.81
N ALA A 130 9.04 -16.30 -1.07
CA ALA A 130 9.96 -16.58 0.03
C ALA A 130 9.25 -17.33 1.17
N ASP A 131 8.07 -16.88 1.58
CA ASP A 131 7.26 -17.49 2.63
C ASP A 131 6.93 -18.94 2.30
N HIS A 132 6.50 -19.19 1.06
CA HIS A 132 6.28 -20.55 0.59
C HIS A 132 7.55 -21.41 0.70
N ALA A 133 8.71 -20.87 0.30
CA ALA A 133 9.99 -21.59 0.39
C ALA A 133 10.44 -21.86 1.85
N PHE A 134 10.15 -20.95 2.78
CA PHE A 134 10.45 -21.11 4.21
C PHE A 134 9.32 -21.78 5.01
N GLY A 135 8.24 -22.17 4.34
CA GLY A 135 7.05 -22.76 4.97
C GLY A 135 6.31 -21.81 5.92
N VAL A 136 6.51 -20.50 5.79
CA VAL A 136 5.75 -19.48 6.53
C VAL A 136 4.32 -19.47 6.00
N VAL A 137 3.35 -19.59 6.90
CA VAL A 137 1.92 -19.56 6.54
C VAL A 137 1.36 -18.23 7.02
N ARG A 138 0.81 -17.48 6.06
CA ARG A 138 0.06 -16.23 6.28
C ARG A 138 -1.31 -16.39 5.66
N ASP A 139 -2.32 -15.78 6.26
CA ASP A 139 -3.62 -15.68 5.61
C ASP A 139 -3.62 -14.56 4.56
N GLU A 140 -4.63 -14.57 3.69
CA GLU A 140 -4.76 -13.55 2.63
C GLU A 140 -5.07 -12.16 3.20
N ASP A 141 -5.73 -12.08 4.35
CA ASP A 141 -6.02 -10.80 5.00
C ASP A 141 -4.72 -10.13 5.49
N GLU A 142 -3.74 -10.89 5.96
CA GLU A 142 -2.41 -10.42 6.35
C GLU A 142 -1.64 -9.89 5.14
N TYR A 143 -1.72 -10.57 3.98
CA TYR A 143 -1.10 -10.08 2.74
C TYR A 143 -1.76 -8.77 2.28
N ILE A 144 -3.09 -8.73 2.20
CA ILE A 144 -3.84 -7.53 1.82
C ILE A 144 -3.47 -6.36 2.73
N GLN A 145 -3.48 -6.57 4.05
CA GLN A 145 -3.07 -5.57 5.01
C GLN A 145 -1.65 -5.08 4.72
N LYS A 146 -0.67 -5.99 4.64
CA LYS A 146 0.73 -5.63 4.36
C LYS A 146 0.91 -4.85 3.06
N PHE A 147 0.19 -5.23 2.02
CA PHE A 147 0.22 -4.52 0.75
C PHE A 147 -0.29 -3.09 0.88
N GLU A 148 -1.46 -2.91 1.49
CA GLU A 148 -2.05 -1.59 1.73
C GLU A 148 -1.11 -0.71 2.56
N TYR A 149 -0.46 -1.31 3.56
CA TYR A 149 0.52 -0.63 4.40
C TYR A 149 1.80 -0.26 3.67
N ARG A 150 2.36 -1.15 2.84
CA ARG A 150 3.52 -0.82 2.01
C ARG A 150 3.19 0.32 1.07
N ASN A 151 2.04 0.25 0.42
CA ASN A 151 1.59 1.28 -0.49
C ASN A 151 1.46 2.63 0.25
N ALA A 152 0.75 2.67 1.37
CA ALA A 152 0.63 3.88 2.18
C ALA A 152 1.99 4.39 2.68
N SER A 153 2.86 3.50 3.16
CA SER A 153 4.20 3.83 3.67
C SER A 153 5.08 4.43 2.59
N ILE A 154 5.09 3.87 1.38
CA ILE A 154 5.84 4.40 0.23
C ILE A 154 5.27 5.75 -0.17
N MET A 155 3.95 5.86 -0.27
CA MET A 155 3.31 7.12 -0.66
C MET A 155 3.63 8.27 0.28
N LEU A 156 3.52 8.04 1.59
CA LEU A 156 3.75 9.07 2.60
C LEU A 156 5.23 9.36 2.83
N ASN A 157 6.10 8.36 2.65
CA ASN A 157 7.54 8.58 2.58
C ASN A 157 7.86 9.58 1.47
N ILE A 158 7.28 9.39 0.28
CA ILE A 158 7.49 10.28 -0.85
C ILE A 158 6.95 11.68 -0.54
N ASP A 159 5.78 11.81 0.08
CA ASP A 159 5.15 13.11 0.31
C ASP A 159 5.84 13.93 1.40
N LEU A 160 6.19 13.32 2.54
CA LEU A 160 6.98 13.99 3.59
C LEU A 160 8.38 14.32 3.07
N ARG A 161 9.03 13.39 2.36
CA ARG A 161 10.36 13.64 1.80
C ARG A 161 10.35 14.76 0.77
N ALA A 162 9.32 14.83 -0.07
CA ALA A 162 9.14 15.93 -1.02
C ALA A 162 8.87 17.26 -0.31
N ALA A 163 8.02 17.28 0.72
CA ALA A 163 7.79 18.48 1.52
C ALA A 163 9.09 18.97 2.20
N ILE A 164 9.89 18.05 2.74
CA ILE A 164 11.22 18.37 3.30
C ILE A 164 12.16 18.89 2.21
N GLY A 165 12.15 18.28 1.01
CA GLY A 165 12.94 18.74 -0.13
C GLY A 165 12.58 20.18 -0.55
N GLU A 166 11.29 20.46 -0.72
CA GLU A 166 10.74 21.79 -1.00
C GLU A 166 11.17 22.79 0.08
N TRP A 167 11.09 22.40 1.36
CA TRP A 167 11.53 23.25 2.47
C TRP A 167 13.04 23.54 2.43
N ILE A 168 13.87 22.51 2.17
CA ILE A 168 15.32 22.65 2.02
C ILE A 168 15.65 23.63 0.88
N GLU A 169 15.00 23.50 -0.27
CA GLU A 169 15.21 24.39 -1.42
C GLU A 169 14.86 25.85 -1.08
N ASN A 170 13.77 26.06 -0.34
CA ASN A 170 13.34 27.39 0.08
C ASN A 170 14.18 28.00 1.22
N ASN A 171 14.99 27.20 1.91
CA ASN A 171 15.72 27.61 3.11
C ASN A 171 17.25 27.41 2.99
N GLN A 172 17.79 27.39 1.76
CA GLN A 172 19.21 27.09 1.52
C GLN A 172 20.19 27.89 2.39
N SER A 173 19.88 29.17 2.64
CA SER A 173 20.72 30.06 3.45
C SER A 173 20.74 29.71 4.95
N SER A 174 19.69 29.09 5.48
CA SER A 174 19.54 28.77 6.92
C SER A 174 19.75 27.28 7.23
N ILE A 175 19.94 26.41 6.23
CA ILE A 175 20.16 24.97 6.44
C ILE A 175 21.34 24.69 7.38
N GLN A 176 22.45 25.42 7.26
CA GLN A 176 23.63 25.15 8.09
C GLN A 176 23.32 25.41 9.57
N GLU A 177 22.63 26.50 9.86
CA GLU A 177 22.20 26.85 11.21
C GLU A 177 21.21 25.81 11.76
N TYR A 178 20.20 25.45 10.95
CA TYR A 178 19.23 24.41 11.30
C TYR A 178 19.90 23.05 11.59
N THR A 179 20.83 22.61 10.73
CA THR A 179 21.52 21.34 10.96
C THR A 179 22.39 21.37 12.21
N LYS A 180 22.94 22.53 12.58
CA LYS A 180 23.70 22.70 13.82
C LYS A 180 22.78 22.69 15.04
N GLU A 181 21.69 23.45 15.01
CA GLU A 181 20.68 23.52 16.06
C GLU A 181 20.16 22.13 16.45
N TYR A 182 19.79 21.33 15.44
CA TYR A 182 19.24 20.00 15.65
C TYR A 182 20.29 18.88 15.60
N SER A 183 21.59 19.21 15.61
CA SER A 183 22.70 18.25 15.58
C SER A 183 22.60 17.19 14.45
N ILE A 184 22.12 17.61 13.28
CA ILE A 184 21.86 16.77 12.11
C ILE A 184 23.15 16.51 11.34
N ARG A 185 23.44 15.25 11.04
CA ARG A 185 24.59 14.83 10.21
C ARG A 185 24.12 14.33 8.84
N GLY A 186 24.89 14.59 7.79
CA GLY A 186 24.63 14.04 6.45
C GLY A 186 23.77 14.91 5.54
N GLY A 187 23.73 16.23 5.77
CA GLY A 187 23.06 17.20 4.89
C GLY A 187 21.56 16.94 4.72
N ALA A 188 21.04 17.12 3.50
CA ALA A 188 19.63 16.93 3.17
C ALA A 188 19.10 15.52 3.51
N ARG A 189 19.91 14.46 3.27
CA ARG A 189 19.56 13.09 3.68
C ARG A 189 19.50 12.96 5.20
N GLY A 190 20.38 13.67 5.91
CA GLY A 190 20.38 13.77 7.36
C GLY A 190 19.10 14.37 7.91
N ILE A 191 18.58 15.43 7.28
CA ILE A 191 17.34 16.10 7.71
C ILE A 191 16.16 15.13 7.68
N TYR A 192 16.03 14.37 6.59
CA TYR A 192 14.99 13.33 6.49
C TYR A 192 15.17 12.23 7.54
N ALA A 193 16.41 11.74 7.74
CA ALA A 193 16.69 10.70 8.73
C ALA A 193 16.38 11.17 10.17
N SER A 194 16.71 12.42 10.49
CA SER A 194 16.39 13.04 11.78
C SER A 194 14.89 13.24 11.96
N ALA A 195 14.18 13.68 10.91
CA ALA A 195 12.72 13.77 10.91
C ALA A 195 12.07 12.42 11.22
N LEU A 196 12.44 11.36 10.49
CA LEU A 196 11.92 10.01 10.75
C LEU A 196 12.31 9.50 12.16
N GLY A 197 13.53 9.79 12.61
CA GLY A 197 13.97 9.49 13.98
C GLY A 197 13.11 10.19 15.04
N LYS A 198 12.65 11.42 14.75
CA LYS A 198 11.78 12.17 15.64
C LYS A 198 10.37 11.58 15.73
N ILE A 199 9.84 11.09 14.61
CA ILE A 199 8.56 10.33 14.59
C ILE A 199 8.66 9.12 15.52
N TYR A 200 9.76 8.36 15.45
CA TYR A 200 9.98 7.22 16.33
C TYR A 200 10.08 7.59 17.81
N GLN A 201 10.73 8.71 18.13
CA GLN A 201 10.78 9.20 19.51
C GLN A 201 9.40 9.54 20.04
N PHE A 202 8.55 10.18 19.25
CA PHE A 202 7.18 10.49 19.68
C PHE A 202 6.32 9.24 19.81
N LEU A 203 6.37 8.34 18.85
CA LEU A 203 5.52 7.16 18.85
C LEU A 203 5.96 6.08 19.84
N PHE A 204 7.26 5.88 20.02
CA PHE A 204 7.79 4.77 20.81
C PHE A 204 8.54 5.19 22.06
N GLY A 205 8.82 6.48 22.25
CA GLY A 205 9.70 6.97 23.31
C GLY A 205 11.15 6.49 23.17
N LYS A 206 11.53 5.93 22.01
CA LYS A 206 12.79 5.20 21.79
C LYS A 206 13.49 5.64 20.52
N TYR A 207 14.81 5.51 20.50
CA TYR A 207 15.60 5.72 19.28
C TYR A 207 15.58 4.49 18.36
N LYS A 208 15.88 4.68 17.07
CA LYS A 208 15.93 3.61 16.05
C LYS A 208 16.62 2.32 16.55
N LYS A 209 17.81 2.45 17.15
CA LYS A 209 18.58 1.29 17.64
C LYS A 209 17.86 0.52 18.75
N GLU A 210 17.23 1.24 19.67
CA GLU A 210 16.49 0.65 20.77
C GLU A 210 15.22 -0.07 20.28
N ILE A 211 14.53 0.53 19.30
CA ILE A 211 13.39 -0.10 18.65
C ILE A 211 13.81 -1.37 17.93
N ASN A 212 14.89 -1.30 17.13
CA ASN A 212 15.40 -2.47 16.41
C ASN A 212 15.79 -3.60 17.37
N LYS A 213 16.45 -3.27 18.49
CA LYS A 213 16.77 -4.22 19.55
C LYS A 213 15.51 -4.81 20.20
N HIS A 214 14.49 -3.99 20.44
CA HIS A 214 13.21 -4.44 21.01
C HIS A 214 12.47 -5.40 20.06
N LEU A 215 12.54 -5.14 18.75
CA LEU A 215 11.91 -5.93 17.70
C LEU A 215 12.75 -7.15 17.26
N ASP A 216 13.94 -7.35 17.83
CA ASP A 216 14.91 -8.38 17.41
C ASP A 216 15.22 -8.33 15.89
N ILE A 217 15.46 -7.13 15.37
CA ILE A 217 15.86 -6.88 13.97
C ILE A 217 17.21 -6.17 13.89
N ALA A 218 17.93 -6.38 12.79
CA ALA A 218 19.26 -5.80 12.63
C ALA A 218 19.27 -4.26 12.65
N ASP A 219 20.27 -3.67 13.32
CA ASP A 219 20.40 -2.22 13.57
C ASP A 219 20.31 -1.32 12.33
N TYR A 220 20.76 -1.81 11.17
CA TYR A 220 20.73 -1.04 9.94
C TYR A 220 19.32 -0.94 9.32
N LYS A 221 18.41 -1.87 9.63
CA LYS A 221 17.05 -1.91 9.09
C LYS A 221 16.19 -0.78 9.62
N THR A 222 15.17 -0.39 8.85
CA THR A 222 14.25 0.69 9.23
C THR A 222 13.11 0.13 10.07
N PRO A 223 12.88 0.60 11.31
CA PRO A 223 11.82 0.07 12.18
C PRO A 223 10.44 0.05 11.53
N LYS A 224 10.11 1.09 10.75
CA LYS A 224 8.85 1.23 10.02
C LYS A 224 8.49 0.00 9.16
N ASP A 225 9.48 -0.74 8.67
CA ASP A 225 9.26 -1.92 7.81
C ASP A 225 8.93 -3.20 8.61
N HIS A 226 8.97 -3.13 9.95
CA HIS A 226 8.91 -4.28 10.85
C HIS A 226 7.89 -4.13 11.98
N VAL A 227 7.45 -2.90 12.27
CA VAL A 227 6.46 -2.64 13.33
C VAL A 227 5.07 -3.14 12.94
N HIS A 228 4.25 -3.37 13.97
CA HIS A 228 2.87 -3.80 13.79
C HIS A 228 2.05 -2.76 13.02
N VAL A 229 1.12 -3.27 12.23
CA VAL A 229 0.14 -2.58 11.40
C VAL A 229 -0.40 -1.27 12.01
N ASN A 230 -0.98 -1.34 13.21
CA ASN A 230 -1.55 -0.15 13.88
C ASN A 230 -0.51 0.95 14.15
N GLN A 231 0.74 0.57 14.45
CA GLN A 231 1.83 1.50 14.74
C GLN A 231 2.31 2.16 13.45
N LEU A 232 2.36 1.38 12.37
CA LEU A 232 2.63 1.92 11.04
C LEU A 232 1.57 2.94 10.61
N GLN A 233 0.29 2.68 10.88
CA GLN A 233 -0.79 3.66 10.62
C GLN A 233 -0.59 4.97 11.39
N ARG A 234 -0.13 4.91 12.65
CA ARG A 234 0.19 6.11 13.43
C ARG A 234 1.39 6.87 12.86
N ILE A 235 2.47 6.17 12.48
CA ILE A 235 3.62 6.77 11.76
C ILE A 235 3.10 7.52 10.53
N THR A 236 2.25 6.85 9.75
CA THR A 236 1.62 7.39 8.54
C THR A 236 0.82 8.67 8.80
N GLN A 237 0.01 8.71 9.86
CA GLN A 237 -0.77 9.90 10.20
C GLN A 237 0.11 11.09 10.58
N ILE A 238 1.21 10.84 11.32
CA ILE A 238 2.18 11.87 11.67
C ILE A 238 2.88 12.39 10.41
N GLU A 239 3.31 11.51 9.50
CA GLU A 239 3.97 11.88 8.24
C GLU A 239 3.08 12.79 7.37
N ASP A 240 1.81 12.41 7.18
CA ASP A 240 0.85 13.18 6.37
C ASP A 240 0.62 14.59 6.95
N LEU A 241 0.35 14.67 8.26
CA LEU A 241 0.08 15.94 8.91
C LEU A 241 1.31 16.85 8.96
N ALA A 242 2.49 16.27 9.21
CA ALA A 242 3.75 17.01 9.18
C ALA A 242 4.04 17.55 7.77
N ALA A 243 3.84 16.75 6.72
CA ALA A 243 4.02 17.20 5.33
C ALA A 243 3.10 18.40 4.99
N LYS A 244 1.86 18.38 5.47
CA LYS A 244 0.92 19.51 5.34
C LYS A 244 1.39 20.74 6.10
N TYR A 245 1.94 20.59 7.30
CA TYR A 245 2.47 21.70 8.09
C TYR A 245 3.71 22.33 7.45
N ILE A 246 4.62 21.52 6.92
CA ILE A 246 5.78 22.04 6.17
C ILE A 246 5.30 22.87 4.97
N ARG A 247 4.43 22.32 4.12
CA ARG A 247 3.98 23.01 2.90
C ARG A 247 3.11 24.23 3.16
N ARG A 248 2.17 24.14 4.09
CA ARG A 248 1.13 25.18 4.28
C ARG A 248 1.52 26.23 5.32
N LYS A 249 2.32 25.86 6.31
CA LYS A 249 2.72 26.75 7.41
C LYS A 249 4.19 27.13 7.37
N GLY A 250 4.98 26.58 6.43
CA GLY A 250 6.41 26.85 6.34
C GLY A 250 7.22 26.33 7.52
N MET A 251 6.64 25.44 8.34
CA MET A 251 7.30 24.89 9.53
C MET A 251 8.54 24.09 9.13
N ASN A 252 9.58 24.13 9.96
CA ASN A 252 10.73 23.27 9.75
C ASN A 252 10.35 21.79 10.02
N PRO A 253 11.09 20.82 9.44
CA PRO A 253 10.70 19.42 9.51
C PRO A 253 10.52 18.85 10.92
N ILE A 254 11.40 19.21 11.86
CA ILE A 254 11.35 18.66 13.22
C ILE A 254 10.18 19.26 14.01
N GLU A 255 9.96 20.57 13.91
CA GLU A 255 8.80 21.24 14.52
C GLU A 255 7.47 20.79 13.93
N ALA A 256 7.42 20.57 12.62
CA ALA A 256 6.23 20.06 11.94
C ALA A 256 5.84 18.68 12.46
N ILE A 257 6.82 17.80 12.71
CA ILE A 257 6.59 16.48 13.30
C ILE A 257 6.12 16.60 14.75
N ALA A 258 6.74 17.47 15.55
CA ALA A 258 6.31 17.69 16.94
C ALA A 258 4.86 18.19 16.98
N SER A 259 4.55 19.22 16.19
CA SER A 259 3.21 19.78 16.07
C SER A 259 2.20 18.75 15.57
N ALA A 260 2.59 17.86 14.66
CA ALA A 260 1.73 16.79 14.16
C ALA A 260 1.45 15.72 15.22
N ALA A 261 2.47 15.29 15.96
CA ALA A 261 2.33 14.34 17.05
C ALA A 261 1.44 14.89 18.18
N ASP A 262 1.63 16.17 18.54
CA ASP A 262 0.81 16.86 19.53
C ASP A 262 -0.66 16.98 19.08
N ALA A 263 -0.89 17.39 17.83
CA ALA A 263 -2.24 17.51 17.27
C ALA A 263 -2.98 16.17 17.17
N LEU A 264 -2.24 15.07 16.97
CA LEU A 264 -2.78 13.71 16.94
C LEU A 264 -2.88 13.08 18.34
N MET A 265 -2.45 13.78 19.40
CA MET A 265 -2.43 13.29 20.78
C MET A 265 -1.72 11.93 20.89
N ILE A 266 -0.55 11.83 20.25
CA ILE A 266 0.22 10.57 20.23
C ILE A 266 0.82 10.31 21.60
N GLU A 267 0.35 9.25 22.25
CA GLU A 267 0.98 8.69 23.44
C GLU A 267 2.03 7.64 23.04
N PRO A 268 3.20 7.62 23.69
CA PRO A 268 4.22 6.61 23.44
C PRO A 268 3.71 5.20 23.72
N GLU A 269 3.96 4.27 22.79
CA GLU A 269 3.62 2.86 22.90
C GLU A 269 4.84 1.97 22.71
N GLU A 270 4.82 0.73 23.22
CA GLU A 270 5.92 -0.21 23.00
C GLU A 270 5.94 -0.71 21.54
N PRO A 271 7.12 -0.77 20.89
CA PRO A 271 7.24 -1.34 19.55
C PRO A 271 6.80 -2.81 19.53
N LYS A 272 5.90 -3.15 18.64
CA LYS A 272 5.43 -4.53 18.43
C LYS A 272 5.93 -5.00 17.09
N LEU A 273 6.52 -6.19 17.05
CA LEU A 273 6.83 -6.82 15.78
C LEU A 273 5.51 -7.09 15.07
N GLY A 274 5.41 -6.76 13.79
CA GLY A 274 4.26 -7.16 12.98
C GLY A 274 4.10 -8.68 13.03
N ASP A 275 2.84 -9.15 13.03
CA ASP A 275 2.52 -10.57 13.23
C ASP A 275 3.35 -11.45 12.28
N ARG A 276 4.31 -12.18 12.87
CA ARG A 276 5.07 -13.25 12.21
C ARG A 276 4.71 -14.52 12.95
N ILE A 277 3.59 -15.13 12.60
CA ILE A 277 3.37 -16.53 12.94
C ILE A 277 4.29 -17.36 12.05
N THR A 278 5.37 -17.90 12.61
CA THR A 278 6.23 -18.82 11.86
C THR A 278 5.68 -20.25 11.91
N ARG A 279 6.07 -21.11 10.97
CA ARG A 279 5.72 -22.55 11.02
C ARG A 279 6.16 -23.21 12.33
N GLN A 280 7.26 -22.71 12.92
CA GLN A 280 7.76 -23.18 14.21
C GLN A 280 6.84 -22.75 15.35
N ASP A 281 6.25 -21.55 15.29
CA ASP A 281 5.26 -21.10 16.29
C ASP A 281 3.95 -21.89 16.16
N VAL A 282 3.50 -22.18 14.94
CA VAL A 282 2.36 -23.08 14.69
C VAL A 282 2.65 -24.48 15.23
N HIS A 283 3.82 -25.06 14.92
CA HIS A 283 4.21 -26.38 15.42
C HIS A 283 4.33 -26.41 16.94
N ARG A 284 4.89 -25.38 17.59
CA ARG A 284 4.92 -25.26 19.06
C ARG A 284 3.52 -25.26 19.66
N VAL A 285 2.57 -24.54 19.07
CA VAL A 285 1.18 -24.51 19.54
C VAL A 285 0.49 -25.86 19.33
N LEU A 286 0.71 -26.50 18.18
CA LEU A 286 0.17 -27.84 17.89
C LEU A 286 0.75 -28.91 18.81
N ASP A 287 2.05 -28.87 19.07
CA ASP A 287 2.75 -29.80 19.96
C ASP A 287 2.34 -29.57 21.43
N ALA A 288 2.18 -28.32 21.85
CA ALA A 288 1.62 -27.99 23.17
C ALA A 288 0.18 -28.51 23.32
N LYS A 289 -0.65 -28.39 22.28
CA LYS A 289 -2.03 -28.90 22.27
C LYS A 289 -2.08 -30.43 22.32
N LYS A 290 -1.16 -31.11 21.63
CA LYS A 290 -0.99 -32.58 21.70
C LYS A 290 -0.51 -33.04 23.09
N ALA A 291 0.42 -32.31 23.70
CA ALA A 291 0.90 -32.62 25.05
C ALA A 291 -0.20 -32.46 26.11
N LEU A 292 -1.04 -31.43 25.98
CA LEU A 292 -2.20 -31.19 26.85
C LEU A 292 -3.27 -32.27 26.71
N SER A 293 -3.58 -32.71 25.48
CA SER A 293 -4.55 -33.79 25.26
C SER A 293 -4.05 -35.14 25.76
N ALA A 294 -2.76 -35.44 25.62
CA ALA A 294 -2.13 -36.64 26.18
C ALA A 294 -2.18 -36.67 27.71
N ASN A 295 -1.90 -35.53 28.37
CA ASN A 295 -1.97 -35.42 29.83
C ASN A 295 -3.38 -35.58 30.39
N ASN A 296 -4.40 -35.07 29.70
CA ASN A 296 -5.80 -35.23 30.11
C ASN A 296 -6.28 -36.69 29.97
N ASN A 297 -5.85 -37.39 28.92
CA ASN A 297 -6.18 -38.81 28.74
C ASN A 297 -5.51 -39.70 29.81
N ASN A 298 -4.29 -39.39 30.23
CA ASN A 298 -3.61 -40.12 31.31
C ASN A 298 -4.22 -39.87 32.70
N LYS A 299 -4.73 -38.65 32.98
CA LYS A 299 -5.46 -38.36 34.22
C LYS A 299 -6.79 -39.12 34.30
N ASN A 300 -7.48 -39.31 33.18
CA ASN A 300 -8.74 -40.05 33.13
C ASN A 300 -8.54 -41.58 33.24
N LYS A 301 -7.41 -42.12 32.80
CA LYS A 301 -7.07 -43.54 32.98
C LYS A 301 -6.66 -43.92 34.41
N LYS A 302 -6.13 -42.98 35.20
CA LYS A 302 -5.76 -43.20 36.61
C LYS A 302 -6.94 -43.05 37.60
N LYS A 303 -8.12 -42.64 37.11
CA LYS A 303 -9.36 -42.48 37.90
C LYS A 303 -10.38 -43.60 37.66
N LYS A 304 -10.04 -44.59 36.83
CA LYS A 304 -10.77 -45.85 36.67
C LYS A 304 -9.92 -46.96 37.28
#